data_AF-A0A7W1P317-F1
#
_entry.id   AF-A0A7W1P317-F1
#
_cell.length_a   1.000
_cell.length_b   1.000
_cell.length_c   1.000
_cell.angle_alpha   90.00
_cell.angle_beta   90.00
_cell.angle_gamma   90.00
#
_symmetry.space_group_name_H-M   'P 1'
#
loop_
_entity.id
_entity.type
_entity.pdbx_description
1 polymer ?
#
loop_
_entity_poly.entity_id
_entity_poly.type
_entity_poly.pdbx_seq_one_letter_code
_entity_poly.pdbx_strand_id
1 'polypeptide(L)'
;MKLQLAWFSPVVPQPTDIANYTERLRPHLDAEFDVRYFTETESGFLDLAESHRYDCDPGQVPSEIFRELNSVDLPVYHIGNNPRFHLNTLFLSRRKPGLVVLHDRKLHHFFDAVYKHRLGDRETYVGLMRKYYGALGGEAAAAAWEAAIPIDFMADYFPLTQVAIENALAVIVHTKNSLDYVRGLTSTPVFRLPLAFPAAEGPLTRQQTKSADEKVRLVLFGFLGPNRRVTEFLHALARMHERNRFVLDLAGEMGNFDEVKTAVRNLELEGSVTLHGYAQQATLDDLLWRADLAINLRYPSMGEASGTQLRIWSAGLPSLVTQTEGYSELPGECVCFVRPDHEEADIQRHLRNFLADPLPFRRQGENAKILLEREHSPVAYVRGLRDIAKLMGQMRQRRTKCDLAKSVGRVVAPVEGASDRSAIYAQKICELFEGAA
;
A
#
# COMPACT_ATOMS: atom_id res chain seq x y z
N MET A 1 -10.79 -29.05 -10.73
CA MET A 1 -10.97 -28.63 -9.33
C MET A 1 -10.41 -27.21 -9.21
N LYS A 2 -11.10 -26.30 -8.53
CA LYS A 2 -10.56 -24.95 -8.28
C LYS A 2 -9.38 -25.07 -7.31
N LEU A 3 -8.39 -24.20 -7.47
CA LEU A 3 -7.23 -24.12 -6.57
C LEU A 3 -7.68 -23.50 -5.23
N GLN A 4 -7.22 -24.07 -4.12
CA GLN A 4 -7.57 -23.63 -2.78
C GLN A 4 -6.63 -22.52 -2.28
N LEU A 5 -7.20 -21.35 -2.00
CA LEU A 5 -6.47 -20.19 -1.48
C LEU A 5 -6.82 -19.95 -0.01
N ALA A 6 -5.81 -19.69 0.82
CA ALA A 6 -6.02 -19.06 2.13
C ALA A 6 -5.60 -17.58 2.03
N TRP A 7 -6.59 -16.69 2.07
CA TRP A 7 -6.44 -15.25 1.85
C TRP A 7 -6.38 -14.49 3.17
N PHE A 8 -5.16 -14.19 3.64
CA PHE A 8 -4.93 -13.43 4.87
C PHE A 8 -4.89 -11.95 4.55
N SER A 9 -5.98 -11.26 4.85
CA SER A 9 -6.15 -9.84 4.56
C SER A 9 -7.21 -9.25 5.47
N PRO A 10 -7.11 -7.95 5.79
CA PRO A 10 -8.24 -7.20 6.31
C PRO A 10 -9.49 -7.36 5.44
N VAL A 11 -10.66 -7.32 6.09
CA VAL A 11 -11.97 -7.34 5.44
C VAL A 11 -12.91 -6.31 6.07
N VAL A 12 -13.92 -5.88 5.32
CA VAL A 12 -14.98 -4.99 5.82
C VAL A 12 -15.64 -5.65 7.05
N PRO A 13 -15.88 -4.92 8.17
CA PRO A 13 -15.90 -3.46 8.32
C PRO A 13 -14.61 -2.81 8.85
N GLN A 14 -13.45 -3.46 8.75
CA GLN A 14 -12.19 -2.84 9.21
C GLN A 14 -11.88 -1.55 8.43
N PRO A 15 -11.50 -0.46 9.12
CA PRO A 15 -11.28 0.85 8.50
C PRO A 15 -9.91 0.91 7.81
N THR A 16 -9.76 0.21 6.69
CA THR A 16 -8.56 0.22 5.85
C THR A 16 -8.94 -0.01 4.38
N ASP A 17 -8.25 0.63 3.44
CA ASP A 17 -8.55 0.40 2.02
C ASP A 17 -8.13 -1.00 1.55
N ILE A 18 -7.24 -1.69 2.26
CA ILE A 18 -6.92 -3.10 1.97
C ILE A 18 -8.15 -4.00 2.23
N ALA A 19 -9.00 -3.65 3.20
CA ALA A 19 -10.27 -4.34 3.43
C ALA A 19 -11.25 -4.14 2.28
N ASN A 20 -11.37 -2.89 1.80
CA ASN A 20 -12.19 -2.58 0.62
C ASN A 20 -11.63 -3.23 -0.65
N TYR A 21 -10.31 -3.31 -0.79
CA TYR A 21 -9.64 -4.01 -1.88
C TYR A 21 -9.98 -5.51 -1.89
N THR A 22 -9.95 -6.17 -0.72
CA THR A 22 -10.37 -7.57 -0.60
C THR A 22 -11.83 -7.74 -1.01
N GLU A 23 -12.71 -6.85 -0.56
CA GLU A 23 -14.14 -6.87 -0.93
C GLU A 23 -14.31 -6.76 -2.45
N ARG A 24 -13.71 -5.73 -3.09
CA ARG A 24 -13.81 -5.48 -4.53
C ARG A 24 -13.37 -6.68 -5.38
N LEU A 25 -12.45 -7.51 -4.86
CA LEU A 25 -11.95 -8.70 -5.54
C LEU A 25 -12.77 -9.95 -5.25
N ARG A 26 -13.47 -10.03 -4.12
CA ARG A 26 -14.13 -11.26 -3.63
C ARG A 26 -15.03 -11.93 -4.68
N PRO A 27 -15.94 -11.22 -5.37
CA PRO A 27 -16.79 -11.86 -6.38
C PRO A 27 -16.00 -12.52 -7.53
N HIS A 28 -14.85 -11.93 -7.88
CA HIS A 28 -13.99 -12.41 -8.95
C HIS A 28 -13.06 -13.54 -8.49
N LEU A 29 -12.59 -13.47 -7.24
CA LEU A 29 -11.78 -14.51 -6.61
C LEU A 29 -12.61 -15.80 -6.45
N ASP A 30 -13.81 -15.71 -5.87
CA ASP A 30 -14.68 -16.87 -5.63
C ASP A 30 -15.18 -17.51 -6.94
N ALA A 31 -15.25 -16.73 -8.02
CA ALA A 31 -15.57 -17.26 -9.34
C ALA A 31 -14.49 -18.22 -9.87
N GLU A 32 -13.23 -18.07 -9.47
CA GLU A 32 -12.07 -18.73 -10.09
C GLU A 32 -11.29 -19.64 -9.14
N PHE A 33 -11.39 -19.39 -7.84
CA PHE A 33 -10.69 -20.10 -6.78
C PHE A 33 -11.67 -20.59 -5.70
N ASP A 34 -11.23 -21.56 -4.90
CA ASP A 34 -11.89 -21.93 -3.66
C ASP A 34 -11.17 -21.18 -2.53
N VAL A 35 -11.78 -20.10 -2.03
CA VAL A 35 -11.07 -19.12 -1.17
C VAL A 35 -11.60 -19.17 0.26
N ARG A 36 -10.69 -19.36 1.20
CA ARG A 36 -10.92 -19.11 2.63
C ARG A 36 -10.33 -17.77 3.02
N TYR A 37 -11.14 -16.91 3.62
CA TYR A 37 -10.75 -15.55 4.01
C TYR A 37 -10.44 -15.50 5.51
N PHE A 38 -9.22 -15.10 5.84
CA PHE A 38 -8.75 -14.93 7.21
C PHE A 38 -8.48 -13.45 7.46
N THR A 39 -9.18 -12.86 8.42
CA THR A 39 -8.95 -11.47 8.83
C THR A 39 -8.36 -11.42 10.23
N GLU A 40 -7.35 -10.56 10.41
CA GLU A 40 -6.77 -10.30 11.71
C GLU A 40 -7.78 -9.54 12.59
N THR A 41 -7.81 -9.86 13.88
CA THR A 41 -8.62 -9.22 14.92
C THR A 41 -7.72 -8.91 16.11
N GLU A 42 -8.21 -8.19 17.12
CA GLU A 42 -7.40 -7.80 18.28
C GLU A 42 -6.77 -9.00 19.02
N SER A 43 -7.46 -10.14 19.05
CA SER A 43 -7.02 -11.34 19.77
C SER A 43 -6.57 -12.50 18.88
N GLY A 44 -6.62 -12.37 17.55
CA GLY A 44 -6.65 -13.58 16.73
C GLY A 44 -6.79 -13.39 15.22
N PHE A 45 -6.98 -14.50 14.52
CA PHE A 45 -7.58 -14.53 13.20
C PHE A 45 -9.04 -14.96 13.27
N LEU A 46 -9.89 -14.39 12.41
CA LEU A 46 -11.26 -14.86 12.16
C LEU A 46 -11.31 -15.47 10.76
N ASP A 47 -11.69 -16.75 10.66
CA ASP A 47 -12.12 -17.35 9.39
C ASP A 47 -13.58 -16.94 9.13
N LEU A 48 -13.80 -16.26 8.00
CA LEU A 48 -15.14 -15.79 7.63
C LEU A 48 -16.10 -16.91 7.23
N ALA A 49 -15.60 -18.03 6.72
CA ALA A 49 -16.42 -19.15 6.29
C ALA A 49 -16.99 -19.93 7.49
N GLU A 50 -16.15 -20.17 8.49
CA GLU A 50 -16.52 -20.94 9.69
C GLU A 50 -16.95 -20.04 10.86
N SER A 51 -16.78 -18.72 10.75
CA SER A 51 -16.94 -17.76 11.86
C SER A 51 -16.12 -18.15 13.09
N HIS A 52 -15.04 -18.89 12.90
CA HIS A 52 -14.18 -19.41 13.96
C HIS A 52 -13.02 -18.45 14.22
N ARG A 53 -12.70 -18.24 15.50
CA ARG A 53 -11.59 -17.40 15.94
C ARG A 53 -10.44 -18.26 16.41
N TYR A 54 -9.27 -18.01 15.85
CA TYR A 54 -8.01 -18.58 16.27
C TYR A 54 -7.29 -17.54 17.11
N ASP A 55 -7.32 -17.70 18.43
CA ASP A 55 -6.63 -16.77 19.32
C ASP A 55 -5.13 -16.85 19.08
N CYS A 56 -4.50 -15.71 18.80
CA CYS A 56 -3.08 -15.63 18.54
C CYS A 56 -2.45 -14.44 19.27
N ASP A 57 -1.49 -14.75 20.13
CA ASP A 57 -0.62 -13.72 20.69
C ASP A 57 0.24 -13.13 19.56
N PRO A 58 0.59 -11.84 19.63
CA PRO A 58 1.52 -11.22 18.68
C PRO A 58 2.80 -12.04 18.55
N GLY A 59 3.04 -12.55 17.35
CA GLY A 59 4.21 -13.37 17.10
C GLY A 59 4.06 -14.83 17.52
N GLN A 60 2.91 -15.29 17.98
CA GLN A 60 2.55 -16.72 18.07
C GLN A 60 1.49 -17.03 17.02
N VAL A 61 1.57 -18.20 16.40
CA VAL A 61 0.57 -18.66 15.42
C VAL A 61 0.07 -20.02 15.90
N PRO A 62 -1.25 -20.18 16.14
CA PRO A 62 -1.84 -21.44 16.57
C PRO A 62 -1.51 -22.60 15.63
N SER A 63 -1.36 -23.80 16.21
CA SER A 63 -1.06 -25.02 15.47
C SER A 63 -2.17 -25.39 14.47
N GLU A 64 -3.40 -24.97 14.78
CA GLU A 64 -4.63 -25.12 14.03
C GLU A 64 -4.54 -24.36 12.70
N ILE A 65 -4.10 -23.10 12.74
CA ILE A 65 -3.84 -22.32 11.52
C ILE A 65 -2.78 -22.98 10.66
N PHE A 66 -1.71 -23.54 11.25
CA PHE A 66 -0.72 -24.27 10.46
C PHE A 66 -1.29 -25.53 9.80
N ARG A 67 -2.20 -26.23 10.48
CA ARG A 67 -2.88 -27.40 9.91
C ARG A 67 -3.71 -27.00 8.68
N GLU A 68 -4.44 -25.91 8.75
CA GLU A 68 -5.20 -25.35 7.62
C GLU A 68 -4.31 -24.86 6.49
N LEU A 69 -3.22 -24.17 6.83
CA LEU A 69 -2.21 -23.76 5.84
C LEU A 69 -1.52 -24.93 5.15
N ASN A 70 -1.56 -26.13 5.74
CA ASN A 70 -1.07 -27.36 5.12
C ASN A 70 -2.13 -28.04 4.24
N SER A 71 -3.42 -27.69 4.37
CA SER A 71 -4.50 -28.25 3.56
C SER A 71 -4.83 -27.42 2.32
N VAL A 72 -4.39 -26.16 2.24
CA VAL A 72 -4.59 -25.29 1.07
C VAL A 72 -3.44 -25.36 0.07
N ASP A 73 -3.74 -25.09 -1.19
CA ASP A 73 -2.73 -25.05 -2.26
C ASP A 73 -1.81 -23.83 -2.14
N LEU A 74 -2.36 -22.65 -1.82
CA LEU A 74 -1.59 -21.41 -1.80
C LEU A 74 -2.09 -20.42 -0.72
N PRO A 75 -1.29 -20.19 0.33
CA PRO A 75 -1.49 -19.06 1.23
C PRO A 75 -1.12 -17.74 0.52
N VAL A 76 -1.95 -16.72 0.69
CA VAL A 76 -1.75 -15.35 0.19
C VAL A 76 -1.80 -14.38 1.37
N TYR A 77 -0.74 -13.60 1.56
CA TYR A 77 -0.55 -12.71 2.70
C TYR A 77 -0.53 -11.25 2.24
N HIS A 78 -1.49 -10.45 2.70
CA HIS A 78 -1.51 -9.00 2.43
C HIS A 78 -0.80 -8.24 3.54
N ILE A 79 0.22 -7.47 3.17
CA ILE A 79 1.05 -6.73 4.10
C ILE A 79 1.06 -5.25 3.71
N GLY A 80 0.55 -4.41 4.60
CA GLY A 80 0.65 -2.94 4.53
C GLY A 80 1.33 -2.36 5.77
N ASN A 81 1.56 -1.05 5.78
CA ASN A 81 2.31 -0.33 6.81
C ASN A 81 1.46 0.00 8.07
N ASN A 82 0.64 -0.94 8.54
CA ASN A 82 -0.16 -0.76 9.75
C ASN A 82 -0.29 -2.07 10.57
N PRO A 83 0.34 -2.16 11.76
CA PRO A 83 0.36 -3.39 12.54
C PRO A 83 -0.98 -3.74 13.18
N ARG A 84 -1.97 -2.84 13.20
CA ARG A 84 -3.33 -3.18 13.62
C ARG A 84 -3.97 -4.24 12.74
N PHE A 85 -3.55 -4.32 11.48
CA PHE A 85 -4.21 -5.10 10.44
C PHE A 85 -3.34 -6.21 9.85
N HIS A 86 -2.02 -6.15 10.08
CA HIS A 86 -1.05 -6.97 9.36
C HIS A 86 -0.01 -7.65 10.27
N LEU A 87 -0.10 -7.51 11.60
CA LEU A 87 0.95 -7.99 12.49
C LEU A 87 1.04 -9.51 12.50
N ASN A 88 -0.06 -10.17 12.81
CA ASN A 88 -0.11 -11.63 12.82
C ASN A 88 0.04 -12.17 11.40
N THR A 89 -0.49 -11.48 10.39
CA THR A 89 -0.31 -11.83 8.98
C THR A 89 1.17 -11.83 8.57
N LEU A 90 1.93 -10.80 8.96
CA LEU A 90 3.38 -10.74 8.73
C LEU A 90 4.09 -11.90 9.43
N PHE A 91 3.84 -12.13 10.72
CA PHE A 91 4.50 -13.22 11.44
C PHE A 91 4.18 -14.59 10.88
N LEU A 92 2.95 -14.79 10.40
CA LEU A 92 2.53 -16.01 9.73
C LEU A 92 3.29 -16.22 8.42
N SER A 93 3.36 -15.19 7.58
CA SER A 93 4.10 -15.24 6.30
C SER A 93 5.57 -15.59 6.48
N ARG A 94 6.18 -15.18 7.61
CA ARG A 94 7.58 -15.48 7.96
C ARG A 94 7.79 -16.93 8.39
N ARG A 95 6.73 -17.65 8.80
CA ARG A 95 6.80 -19.05 9.25
C ARG A 95 6.36 -20.03 8.16
N LYS A 96 5.30 -19.70 7.41
CA LYS A 96 4.80 -20.52 6.32
C LYS A 96 5.00 -19.80 4.98
N PRO A 97 5.78 -20.36 4.04
CA PRO A 97 5.95 -19.76 2.72
C PRO A 97 4.62 -19.69 1.96
N GLY A 98 4.36 -18.53 1.35
CA GLY A 98 3.21 -18.27 0.50
C GLY A 98 3.46 -17.08 -0.43
N LEU A 99 2.42 -16.64 -1.10
CA LEU A 99 2.45 -15.43 -1.93
C LEU A 99 2.28 -14.21 -1.03
N VAL A 100 3.19 -13.23 -1.11
CA VAL A 100 3.06 -11.96 -0.38
C VAL A 100 2.55 -10.90 -1.34
N VAL A 101 1.42 -10.27 -1.03
CA VAL A 101 0.94 -9.06 -1.70
C VAL A 101 1.36 -7.86 -0.86
N LEU A 102 2.38 -7.15 -1.33
CA LEU A 102 2.98 -6.02 -0.64
C LEU A 102 2.30 -4.72 -1.07
N HIS A 103 1.51 -4.14 -0.18
CA HIS A 103 0.77 -2.90 -0.42
C HIS A 103 1.63 -1.65 -0.19
N ASP A 104 2.53 -1.71 0.78
CA ASP A 104 3.46 -0.64 1.13
C ASP A 104 4.90 -1.15 1.06
N ARG A 105 5.79 -0.38 0.42
CA ARG A 105 7.22 -0.69 0.31
C ARG A 105 7.96 -0.36 1.60
N LYS A 106 7.65 0.79 2.20
CA LYS A 106 8.31 1.29 3.42
C LYS A 106 7.48 0.84 4.62
N LEU A 107 8.01 -0.12 5.39
CA LEU A 107 7.37 -0.74 6.54
C LEU A 107 8.00 -0.30 7.88
N HIS A 108 8.83 0.75 7.89
CA HIS A 108 9.53 1.14 9.11
C HIS A 108 8.56 1.60 10.20
N HIS A 109 7.54 2.40 9.86
CA HIS A 109 6.50 2.79 10.83
C HIS A 109 5.78 1.58 11.42
N PHE A 110 5.53 0.54 10.61
CA PHE A 110 4.99 -0.73 11.11
C PHE A 110 5.90 -1.35 12.18
N PHE A 111 7.21 -1.45 11.92
CA PHE A 111 8.13 -2.09 12.86
C PHE A 111 8.42 -1.24 14.10
N ASP A 112 8.47 0.08 13.95
CA ASP A 112 8.57 1.02 15.07
C ASP A 112 7.33 0.90 15.99
N ALA A 113 6.12 0.92 15.42
CA ALA A 113 4.88 0.71 16.18
C ALA A 113 4.85 -0.64 16.90
N VAL A 114 5.38 -1.70 16.30
CA VAL A 114 5.46 -3.03 16.93
C VAL A 114 6.49 -3.06 18.05
N TYR A 115 7.75 -2.77 17.74
CA TYR A 115 8.84 -3.01 18.69
C TYR A 115 8.97 -1.92 19.74
N LYS A 116 8.80 -0.65 19.36
CA LYS A 116 8.92 0.48 20.29
C LYS A 116 7.65 0.69 21.10
N HIS A 117 6.51 0.80 20.42
CA HIS A 117 5.27 1.23 21.06
C HIS A 117 4.44 0.09 21.67
N ARG A 118 4.44 -1.10 21.05
CA ARG A 118 3.64 -2.24 21.52
C ARG A 118 4.44 -3.19 22.42
N LEU A 119 5.66 -3.56 22.04
CA LEU A 119 6.44 -4.59 22.73
C LEU A 119 7.48 -4.05 23.72
N GLY A 120 8.01 -2.84 23.50
CA GLY A 120 9.14 -2.32 24.26
C GLY A 120 10.44 -3.12 24.04
N ASP A 121 10.58 -3.80 22.90
CA ASP A 121 11.66 -4.73 22.59
C ASP A 121 12.73 -4.09 21.69
N ARG A 122 13.59 -3.30 22.34
CA ARG A 122 14.71 -2.59 21.70
C ARG A 122 15.70 -3.54 21.04
N GLU A 123 16.06 -4.62 21.72
CA GLU A 123 17.13 -5.51 21.28
C GLU A 123 16.73 -6.25 20.00
N THR A 124 15.47 -6.71 19.90
CA THR A 124 14.98 -7.32 18.65
C THR A 124 14.93 -6.31 17.50
N TYR A 125 14.47 -5.07 17.75
CA TYR A 125 14.46 -4.03 16.72
C TYR A 125 15.86 -3.68 16.20
N VAL A 126 16.81 -3.44 17.10
CA VAL A 126 18.21 -3.16 16.74
C VAL A 126 18.83 -4.38 16.05
N GLY A 127 18.54 -5.60 16.52
CA GLY A 127 19.01 -6.84 15.90
C GLY A 127 18.48 -7.03 14.47
N LEU A 128 17.20 -6.71 14.23
CA LEU A 128 16.58 -6.74 12.91
C LEU A 128 17.26 -5.75 11.96
N MET A 129 17.52 -4.53 12.44
CA MET A 129 18.19 -3.49 11.69
C MET A 129 19.64 -3.85 11.36
N ARG A 130 20.38 -4.43 12.33
CA ARG A 130 21.74 -4.97 12.07
C ARG A 130 21.74 -6.08 11.03
N LYS A 131 20.76 -6.99 11.10
CA LYS A 131 20.64 -8.11 10.16
C LYS A 131 20.51 -7.64 8.71
N TYR A 132 19.69 -6.60 8.46
CA TYR A 132 19.37 -6.17 7.10
C TYR A 132 20.24 -5.02 6.57
N TYR A 133 20.83 -4.21 7.46
CA TYR A 133 21.54 -2.99 7.09
C TYR A 133 22.93 -2.87 7.76
N GLY A 134 23.41 -3.94 8.40
CA GLY A 134 24.73 -3.98 9.02
C GLY A 134 24.87 -3.06 10.24
N ALA A 135 26.12 -2.71 10.57
CA ALA A 135 26.44 -1.88 11.74
C ALA A 135 25.69 -0.52 11.72
N LEU A 136 25.69 0.14 10.56
CA LEU A 136 24.98 1.42 10.35
C LEU A 136 23.48 1.32 10.66
N GLY A 137 22.83 0.24 10.24
CA GLY A 137 21.43 -0.01 10.60
C GLY A 137 21.21 -0.12 12.10
N GLY A 138 22.09 -0.84 12.79
CA GLY A 138 22.01 -1.00 14.25
C GLY A 138 22.20 0.32 15.00
N GLU A 139 23.14 1.15 14.56
CA GLU A 139 23.38 2.47 15.13
C GLU A 139 22.20 3.41 14.88
N ALA A 140 21.68 3.45 13.65
CA ALA A 140 20.50 4.23 13.31
C ALA A 140 19.27 3.80 14.13
N ALA A 141 19.07 2.49 14.32
CA ALA A 141 18.01 1.95 15.15
C ALA A 141 18.14 2.37 16.62
N ALA A 142 19.35 2.31 17.18
CA ALA A 142 19.61 2.76 18.54
C ALA A 142 19.34 4.27 18.72
N ALA A 143 19.72 5.09 17.73
CA ALA A 143 19.45 6.52 17.74
C ALA A 143 17.96 6.86 17.55
N ALA A 144 17.25 6.16 16.65
CA ALA A 144 15.81 6.31 16.45
C ALA A 144 15.00 5.88 17.68
N TRP A 145 15.47 4.88 18.42
CA TRP A 145 14.88 4.48 19.70
C TRP A 145 14.84 5.65 20.68
N GLU A 146 15.94 6.40 20.80
CA GLU A 146 16.07 7.61 21.63
C GLU A 146 15.49 8.88 20.97
N ALA A 147 14.74 8.74 19.86
CA ALA A 147 14.14 9.83 19.09
C ALA A 147 15.16 10.85 18.51
N ALA A 148 16.43 10.48 18.39
CA ALA A 148 17.46 11.33 17.79
C ALA A 148 17.40 11.35 16.24
N ILE A 149 16.73 10.37 15.62
CA ILE A 149 16.49 10.30 14.18
C ILE A 149 14.97 10.23 13.94
N PRO A 150 14.40 11.10 13.07
CA PRO A 150 12.98 11.04 12.73
C PRO A 150 12.56 9.73 12.08
N ILE A 151 11.36 9.25 12.38
CA ILE A 151 10.85 8.00 11.83
C ILE A 151 10.72 8.03 10.28
N ASP A 152 10.43 9.19 9.70
CA ASP A 152 10.33 9.32 8.23
C ASP A 152 11.69 9.16 7.55
N PHE A 153 12.77 9.65 8.18
CA PHE A 153 14.14 9.36 7.73
C PHE A 153 14.40 7.85 7.79
N MET A 154 14.00 7.19 8.88
CA MET A 154 14.16 5.75 9.02
C MET A 154 13.38 4.97 7.96
N ALA A 155 12.18 5.42 7.60
CA ALA A 155 11.38 4.81 6.54
C ALA A 155 12.01 4.94 5.15
N ASP A 156 12.66 6.06 4.85
CA ASP A 156 13.31 6.29 3.55
C ASP A 156 14.59 5.47 3.38
N TYR A 157 15.45 5.43 4.41
CA TYR A 157 16.77 4.79 4.31
C TYR A 157 16.79 3.34 4.80
N PHE A 158 15.88 2.96 5.69
CA PHE A 158 15.80 1.63 6.30
C PHE A 158 14.39 1.04 6.24
N PRO A 159 13.75 0.90 5.06
CA PRO A 159 12.31 0.62 4.96
C PRO A 159 11.85 -0.74 5.51
N LEU A 160 12.75 -1.65 5.87
CA LEU A 160 12.49 -3.00 6.39
C LEU A 160 11.62 -3.87 5.46
N THR A 161 11.58 -3.55 4.16
CA THR A 161 10.83 -4.33 3.16
C THR A 161 11.27 -5.79 3.12
N GLN A 162 12.58 -6.06 3.29
CA GLN A 162 13.14 -7.41 3.29
C GLN A 162 12.49 -8.31 4.35
N VAL A 163 12.06 -7.73 5.48
CA VAL A 163 11.44 -8.47 6.59
C VAL A 163 10.10 -9.08 6.19
N ALA A 164 9.34 -8.39 5.35
CA ALA A 164 8.02 -8.84 4.86
C ALA A 164 8.10 -9.89 3.75
N ILE A 165 9.20 -9.92 3.01
CA ILE A 165 9.36 -10.81 1.85
C ILE A 165 10.33 -11.97 2.09
N GLU A 166 11.01 -12.01 3.25
CA GLU A 166 12.09 -12.96 3.58
C GLU A 166 11.71 -14.43 3.32
N ASN A 167 10.46 -14.78 3.60
CA ASN A 167 9.97 -16.16 3.50
C ASN A 167 8.96 -16.38 2.36
N ALA A 168 8.80 -15.41 1.46
CA ALA A 168 7.83 -15.49 0.37
C ALA A 168 8.22 -16.54 -0.69
N LEU A 169 7.22 -17.20 -1.31
CA LEU A 169 7.38 -17.99 -2.53
C LEU A 169 7.46 -17.10 -3.76
N ALA A 170 6.68 -16.01 -3.75
CA ALA A 170 6.68 -14.93 -4.71
C ALA A 170 6.12 -13.66 -4.06
N VAL A 171 6.38 -12.51 -4.64
CA VAL A 171 5.87 -11.21 -4.19
C VAL A 171 5.06 -10.56 -5.30
N ILE A 172 3.87 -10.05 -4.97
CA ILE A 172 3.09 -9.15 -5.82
C ILE A 172 3.23 -7.74 -5.27
N VAL A 173 3.47 -6.79 -6.17
CA VAL A 173 3.43 -5.35 -5.92
C VAL A 173 2.47 -4.69 -6.92
N HIS A 174 2.09 -3.44 -6.65
CA HIS A 174 1.08 -2.73 -7.44
C HIS A 174 1.64 -1.67 -8.41
N THR A 175 2.89 -1.24 -8.22
CA THR A 175 3.55 -0.19 -9.02
C THR A 175 4.82 -0.72 -9.67
N LYS A 176 5.30 -0.06 -10.74
CA LYS A 176 6.54 -0.41 -11.42
C LYS A 176 7.76 -0.09 -10.55
N ASN A 177 7.75 1.04 -9.86
CA ASN A 177 8.81 1.44 -8.95
C ASN A 177 8.96 0.42 -7.81
N SER A 178 7.86 -0.07 -7.25
CA SER A 178 7.90 -1.14 -6.24
C SER A 178 8.37 -2.47 -6.83
N LEU A 179 8.09 -2.76 -8.11
CA LEU A 179 8.58 -3.96 -8.79
C LEU A 179 10.10 -3.92 -8.91
N ASP A 180 10.63 -2.83 -9.45
CA ASP A 180 12.06 -2.65 -9.68
C ASP A 180 12.82 -2.62 -8.34
N TYR A 181 12.26 -1.92 -7.34
CA TYR A 181 12.82 -1.88 -5.99
C TYR A 181 12.87 -3.26 -5.33
N VAL A 182 11.76 -4.00 -5.28
CA VAL A 182 11.72 -5.29 -4.58
C VAL A 182 12.58 -6.34 -5.28
N ARG A 183 12.68 -6.30 -6.61
CA ARG A 183 13.62 -7.16 -7.37
C ARG A 183 15.07 -6.90 -7.00
N GLY A 184 15.42 -5.66 -6.65
CA GLY A 184 16.76 -5.32 -6.14
C GLY A 184 17.06 -5.88 -4.74
N LEU A 185 16.04 -6.30 -3.99
CA LEU A 185 16.18 -6.77 -2.60
C LEU A 185 16.19 -8.29 -2.45
N THR A 186 15.67 -9.02 -3.42
CA THR A 186 15.47 -10.47 -3.29
C THR A 186 15.63 -11.18 -4.62
N SER A 187 16.06 -12.44 -4.56
CA SER A 187 16.00 -13.33 -5.71
C SER A 187 14.60 -13.94 -5.89
N THR A 188 13.72 -13.91 -4.89
CA THR A 188 12.34 -14.40 -4.97
C THR A 188 11.59 -13.78 -6.16
N PRO A 189 10.78 -14.54 -6.92
CA PRO A 189 10.05 -13.98 -8.06
C PRO A 189 9.14 -12.82 -7.63
N VAL A 190 9.21 -11.71 -8.37
CA VAL A 190 8.39 -10.52 -8.12
C VAL A 190 7.56 -10.21 -9.36
N PHE A 191 6.25 -10.07 -9.15
CA PHE A 191 5.26 -9.76 -10.16
C PHE A 191 4.60 -8.42 -9.87
N ARG A 192 4.21 -7.70 -10.93
CA ARG A 192 3.36 -6.53 -10.81
C ARG A 192 1.94 -6.91 -11.23
N LEU A 193 0.99 -6.73 -10.32
CA LEU A 193 -0.44 -6.69 -10.65
C LEU A 193 -0.95 -5.31 -10.23
N PRO A 194 -1.40 -4.44 -11.16
CA PRO A 194 -1.95 -3.13 -10.80
C PRO A 194 -3.01 -3.24 -9.72
N LEU A 195 -3.08 -2.29 -8.79
CA LEU A 195 -4.06 -2.31 -7.70
C LEU A 195 -5.48 -2.39 -8.29
N ALA A 196 -6.26 -3.39 -7.92
CA ALA A 196 -7.58 -3.64 -8.49
C ALA A 196 -8.61 -2.64 -7.97
N PHE A 197 -9.39 -2.06 -8.88
CA PHE A 197 -10.48 -1.16 -8.55
C PHE A 197 -11.55 -1.16 -9.66
N PRO A 198 -12.84 -1.38 -9.34
CA PRO A 198 -13.91 -1.38 -10.34
C PRO A 198 -14.20 0.05 -10.82
N ALA A 199 -14.29 0.23 -12.13
CA ALA A 199 -14.77 1.48 -12.70
C ALA A 199 -16.27 1.66 -12.41
N ALA A 200 -16.67 2.88 -12.07
CA ALA A 200 -18.07 3.20 -11.82
C ALA A 200 -18.86 3.19 -13.13
N GLU A 201 -20.04 2.58 -13.09
CA GLU A 201 -21.00 2.65 -14.18
C GLU A 201 -21.46 4.11 -14.40
N GLY A 202 -21.68 4.48 -15.65
CA GLY A 202 -22.14 5.82 -16.02
C GLY A 202 -21.29 6.48 -17.12
N PRO A 203 -21.72 7.65 -17.60
CA PRO A 203 -21.06 8.32 -18.73
C PRO A 203 -19.59 8.61 -18.42
N LEU A 204 -18.74 8.51 -19.45
CA LEU A 204 -17.33 8.91 -19.38
C LEU A 204 -17.22 10.43 -19.14
N THR A 205 -18.05 11.20 -19.83
CA THR A 205 -18.04 12.66 -19.76
C THR A 205 -18.87 13.20 -18.61
N ARG A 206 -18.24 14.01 -17.76
CA ARG A 206 -18.92 14.78 -16.73
C ARG A 206 -19.62 16.00 -17.35
N GLN A 207 -20.92 15.89 -17.62
CA GLN A 207 -21.74 17.03 -18.04
C GLN A 207 -22.17 17.86 -16.83
N GLN A 208 -21.26 18.68 -16.30
CA GLN A 208 -21.62 19.78 -15.41
C GLN A 208 -21.34 21.11 -16.12
N THR A 209 -22.38 21.67 -16.74
CA THR A 209 -22.40 23.06 -17.17
C THR A 209 -22.60 23.93 -15.93
N LYS A 210 -21.51 24.50 -15.42
CA LYS A 210 -21.56 25.47 -14.33
C LYS A 210 -21.73 26.87 -14.89
N SER A 211 -22.48 27.72 -14.18
CA SER A 211 -22.48 29.15 -14.49
C SER A 211 -21.13 29.77 -14.09
N ALA A 212 -20.77 30.91 -14.68
CA ALA A 212 -19.51 31.59 -14.37
C ALA A 212 -19.39 32.00 -12.88
N ASP A 213 -20.53 32.18 -12.21
CA ASP A 213 -20.63 32.58 -10.80
C ASP A 213 -20.58 31.40 -9.81
N GLU A 214 -20.66 30.16 -10.29
CA GLU A 214 -20.61 28.99 -9.42
C GLU A 214 -19.17 28.78 -8.90
N LYS A 215 -19.04 28.51 -7.59
CA LYS A 215 -17.77 28.18 -6.97
C LYS A 215 -17.28 26.81 -7.43
N VAL A 216 -15.97 26.68 -7.62
CA VAL A 216 -15.31 25.40 -7.88
C VAL A 216 -15.32 24.56 -6.60
N ARG A 217 -15.85 23.35 -6.70
CA ARG A 217 -15.95 22.39 -5.60
C ARG A 217 -14.74 21.46 -5.61
N LEU A 218 -13.93 21.55 -4.58
CA LEU A 218 -12.77 20.71 -4.34
C LEU A 218 -13.15 19.60 -3.37
N VAL A 219 -12.53 18.43 -3.52
CA VAL A 219 -12.73 17.32 -2.58
C VAL A 219 -11.39 16.73 -2.14
N LEU A 220 -11.24 16.49 -0.85
CA LEU A 220 -10.09 15.82 -0.24
C LEU A 220 -10.61 14.77 0.74
N PHE A 221 -10.27 13.50 0.52
CA PHE A 221 -10.88 12.40 1.28
C PHE A 221 -9.97 11.20 1.55
N GLY A 222 -10.40 10.38 2.52
CA GLY A 222 -9.76 9.13 2.93
C GLY A 222 -9.31 9.12 4.38
N PHE A 223 -8.30 8.32 4.72
CA PHE A 223 -7.60 8.44 6.00
C PHE A 223 -6.58 9.58 5.90
N LEU A 224 -6.86 10.69 6.58
CA LEU A 224 -6.14 11.96 6.41
C LEU A 224 -5.08 12.13 7.49
N GLY A 225 -4.03 11.31 7.41
CA GLY A 225 -2.81 11.52 8.17
C GLY A 225 -2.03 12.75 7.68
N PRO A 226 -0.99 13.18 8.41
CA PRO A 226 -0.13 14.31 8.02
C PRO A 226 0.43 14.19 6.60
N ASN A 227 0.71 12.97 6.17
CA ASN A 227 1.21 12.71 4.83
C ASN A 227 0.22 13.07 3.72
N ARG A 228 -1.07 13.32 4.00
CA ARG A 228 -2.08 13.73 3.00
C ARG A 228 -2.09 15.23 2.70
N ARG A 229 -1.15 15.99 3.29
CA ARG A 229 -0.86 17.39 2.97
C ARG A 229 -2.07 18.33 3.07
N VAL A 230 -2.98 18.02 4.02
CA VAL A 230 -4.19 18.82 4.24
C VAL A 230 -3.81 20.24 4.64
N THR A 231 -2.94 20.38 5.63
CA THR A 231 -2.51 21.68 6.16
C THR A 231 -1.82 22.52 5.10
N GLU A 232 -0.92 21.92 4.32
CA GLU A 232 -0.20 22.60 3.24
C GLU A 232 -1.11 23.02 2.10
N PHE A 233 -2.10 22.19 1.76
CA PHE A 233 -3.14 22.57 0.81
C PHE A 233 -3.96 23.77 1.32
N LEU A 234 -4.38 23.77 2.59
CA LEU A 234 -5.11 24.89 3.19
C LEU A 234 -4.30 26.18 3.18
N HIS A 235 -3.00 26.12 3.50
CA HIS A 235 -2.11 27.29 3.41
C HIS A 235 -1.99 27.82 1.98
N ALA A 236 -1.82 26.91 1.00
CA ALA A 236 -1.73 27.30 -0.41
C ALA A 236 -3.02 27.99 -0.88
N LEU A 237 -4.18 27.47 -0.51
CA LEU A 237 -5.48 28.05 -0.83
C LEU A 237 -5.70 29.41 -0.15
N ALA A 238 -5.39 29.53 1.15
CA ALA A 238 -5.59 30.77 1.91
C ALA A 238 -4.79 31.96 1.35
N ARG A 239 -3.62 31.68 0.77
CA ARG A 239 -2.73 32.69 0.17
C ARG A 239 -3.11 33.11 -1.26
N MET A 240 -4.14 32.50 -1.85
CA MET A 240 -4.67 32.91 -3.15
C MET A 240 -5.60 34.12 -3.05
N HIS A 241 -5.51 35.02 -4.02
CA HIS A 241 -6.48 36.10 -4.16
C HIS A 241 -7.87 35.60 -4.59
N GLU A 242 -7.95 34.53 -5.38
CA GLU A 242 -9.21 33.92 -5.83
C GLU A 242 -9.77 32.89 -4.85
N ARG A 243 -9.27 32.81 -3.61
CA ARG A 243 -9.66 31.74 -2.67
C ARG A 243 -11.17 31.62 -2.46
N ASN A 244 -11.91 32.73 -2.57
CA ASN A 244 -13.37 32.79 -2.45
C ASN A 244 -14.13 32.13 -3.61
N ARG A 245 -13.45 31.80 -4.72
CA ARG A 245 -13.97 31.05 -5.87
C ARG A 245 -14.01 29.54 -5.61
N PHE A 246 -13.43 29.06 -4.51
CA PHE A 246 -13.37 27.64 -4.18
C PHE A 246 -14.20 27.32 -2.94
N VAL A 247 -14.73 26.11 -2.90
CA VAL A 247 -15.18 25.45 -1.68
C VAL A 247 -14.55 24.07 -1.60
N LEU A 248 -14.17 23.63 -0.40
CA LEU A 248 -13.52 22.35 -0.16
C LEU A 248 -14.39 21.48 0.74
N ASP A 249 -14.76 20.31 0.22
CA ASP A 249 -15.34 19.22 0.99
C ASP A 249 -14.21 18.30 1.48
N LEU A 250 -13.99 18.27 2.80
CA LEU A 250 -12.97 17.44 3.44
C LEU A 250 -13.66 16.30 4.21
N ALA A 251 -13.52 15.09 3.69
CA ALA A 251 -14.25 13.90 4.16
C ALA A 251 -13.31 12.74 4.51
N GLY A 252 -13.18 12.42 5.79
CA GLY A 252 -12.25 11.40 6.22
C GLY A 252 -12.04 11.34 7.72
N GLU A 253 -11.51 10.22 8.17
CA GLU A 253 -10.96 10.10 9.52
C GLU A 253 -9.59 10.79 9.56
N MET A 254 -9.37 11.63 10.56
CA MET A 254 -8.11 12.35 10.75
C MET A 254 -7.66 12.19 12.20
N GLY A 255 -6.40 11.79 12.39
CA GLY A 255 -5.80 11.75 13.73
C GLY A 255 -5.62 13.15 14.34
N ASN A 256 -5.60 14.20 13.50
CA ASN A 256 -5.34 15.58 13.89
C ASN A 256 -6.53 16.53 13.55
N PHE A 257 -7.76 16.05 13.72
CA PHE A 257 -8.98 16.80 13.38
C PHE A 257 -9.00 18.21 13.99
N ASP A 258 -8.63 18.36 15.26
CA ASP A 258 -8.64 19.65 15.96
C ASP A 258 -7.58 20.63 15.44
N GLU A 259 -6.42 20.13 15.01
CA GLU A 259 -5.37 20.93 14.37
C GLU A 259 -5.87 21.46 13.01
N VAL A 260 -6.47 20.59 12.19
CA VAL A 260 -7.05 20.98 10.90
C VAL A 260 -8.16 22.01 11.09
N LYS A 261 -9.07 21.79 12.04
CA LYS A 261 -10.13 22.73 12.38
C LYS A 261 -9.58 24.08 12.84
N THR A 262 -8.51 24.07 13.63
CA THR A 262 -7.82 25.29 14.08
C THR A 262 -7.13 25.99 12.91
N ALA A 263 -6.50 25.25 12.00
CA ALA A 263 -5.89 25.81 10.80
C ALA A 263 -6.94 26.48 9.89
N VAL A 264 -8.09 25.84 9.66
CA VAL A 264 -9.20 26.42 8.89
C VAL A 264 -9.63 27.77 9.48
N ARG A 265 -9.76 27.87 10.80
CA ARG A 265 -10.11 29.13 11.48
C ARG A 265 -9.02 30.19 11.37
N ASN A 266 -7.78 29.82 11.66
CA ASN A 266 -6.65 30.76 11.64
C ASN A 266 -6.35 31.29 10.22
N LEU A 267 -6.74 30.53 9.19
CA LEU A 267 -6.61 30.89 7.79
C LEU A 267 -7.86 31.57 7.21
N GLU A 268 -8.89 31.83 8.04
CA GLU A 268 -10.15 32.46 7.63
C GLU A 268 -10.87 31.70 6.49
N LEU A 269 -10.88 30.36 6.57
CA LEU A 269 -11.43 29.47 5.56
C LEU A 269 -12.77 28.83 5.95
N GLU A 270 -13.38 29.21 7.08
CA GLU A 270 -14.62 28.59 7.59
C GLU A 270 -15.79 28.71 6.61
N GLY A 271 -15.85 29.79 5.83
CA GLY A 271 -16.88 29.98 4.79
C GLY A 271 -16.62 29.19 3.49
N SER A 272 -15.47 28.52 3.38
CA SER A 272 -15.03 27.81 2.18
C SER A 272 -14.71 26.33 2.42
N VAL A 273 -14.46 25.90 3.65
CA VAL A 273 -14.07 24.52 3.98
C VAL A 273 -15.13 23.85 4.84
N THR A 274 -15.65 22.71 4.39
CA THR A 274 -16.58 21.86 5.14
C THR A 274 -15.87 20.60 5.60
N LEU A 275 -15.87 20.36 6.92
CA LEU A 275 -15.30 19.15 7.53
C LEU A 275 -16.44 18.14 7.78
N HIS A 276 -16.43 17.02 7.06
CA HIS A 276 -17.48 15.99 7.16
C HIS A 276 -17.18 14.90 8.20
N GLY A 277 -15.93 14.79 8.66
CA GLY A 277 -15.49 13.64 9.45
C GLY A 277 -15.54 12.34 8.64
N TYR A 278 -15.70 11.19 9.30
CA TYR A 278 -15.85 9.91 8.59
C TYR A 278 -17.12 9.89 7.74
N ALA A 279 -16.96 9.80 6.42
CA ALA A 279 -18.05 9.72 5.46
C ALA A 279 -18.31 8.26 5.04
N GLN A 280 -19.56 7.82 5.13
CA GLN A 280 -19.98 6.55 4.57
C GLN A 280 -19.90 6.57 3.04
N GLN A 281 -19.88 5.39 2.42
CA GLN A 281 -19.70 5.23 0.98
C GLN A 281 -20.65 6.10 0.14
N ALA A 282 -21.96 6.08 0.43
CA ALA A 282 -22.94 6.86 -0.32
C ALA A 282 -22.69 8.39 -0.23
N THR A 283 -22.32 8.88 0.96
CA THR A 283 -21.97 10.30 1.15
C THR A 283 -20.72 10.66 0.35
N LEU A 284 -19.69 9.82 0.40
CA LEU A 284 -18.45 10.06 -0.34
C LEU A 284 -18.69 10.01 -1.86
N ASP A 285 -19.52 9.10 -2.34
CA ASP A 285 -19.87 9.01 -3.76
C ASP A 285 -20.64 10.27 -4.22
N ASP A 286 -21.55 10.82 -3.41
CA ASP A 286 -22.22 12.11 -3.69
C ASP A 286 -21.22 13.29 -3.72
N LEU A 287 -20.29 13.34 -2.76
CA LEU A 287 -19.24 14.38 -2.74
C LEU A 287 -18.37 14.31 -4.02
N LEU A 288 -17.95 13.12 -4.42
CA LEU A 288 -17.18 12.91 -5.66
C LEU A 288 -17.99 13.25 -6.92
N TRP A 289 -19.29 12.95 -6.90
CA TRP A 289 -20.19 13.29 -8.00
C TRP A 289 -20.38 14.80 -8.15
N ARG A 290 -20.40 15.57 -7.05
CA ARG A 290 -20.52 17.05 -7.08
C ARG A 290 -19.20 17.78 -7.29
N ALA A 291 -18.07 17.15 -6.98
CA ALA A 291 -16.77 17.78 -7.07
C ALA A 291 -16.38 18.13 -8.52
N ASP A 292 -15.58 19.18 -8.66
CA ASP A 292 -14.96 19.60 -9.90
C ASP A 292 -13.51 19.10 -10.02
N LEU A 293 -12.82 18.99 -8.89
CA LEU A 293 -11.40 18.64 -8.81
C LEU A 293 -11.07 17.98 -7.47
N ALA A 294 -10.35 16.86 -7.49
CA ALA A 294 -9.88 16.20 -6.28
C ALA A 294 -8.45 16.62 -5.90
N ILE A 295 -8.21 16.69 -4.59
CA ILE A 295 -6.89 16.89 -4.02
C ILE A 295 -6.44 15.56 -3.43
N ASN A 296 -5.40 14.96 -4.03
CA ASN A 296 -4.84 13.70 -3.58
C ASN A 296 -3.31 13.80 -3.43
N LEU A 297 -2.91 14.78 -2.63
CA LEU A 297 -1.51 15.01 -2.29
C LEU A 297 -1.03 13.96 -1.29
N ARG A 298 0.24 13.58 -1.42
CA ARG A 298 0.90 12.65 -0.52
C ARG A 298 2.39 12.92 -0.39
N TYR A 299 2.84 13.29 0.80
CA TYR A 299 4.26 13.41 1.12
C TYR A 299 4.53 13.32 2.63
N PRO A 300 5.46 12.45 3.10
CA PRO A 300 6.19 11.45 2.32
C PRO A 300 5.28 10.28 1.87
N SER A 301 5.70 9.55 0.83
CA SER A 301 5.04 8.31 0.38
C SER A 301 5.77 7.07 0.92
N MET A 302 5.00 6.01 1.16
CA MET A 302 5.47 4.69 1.58
C MET A 302 5.70 3.73 0.40
N GLY A 303 5.68 4.25 -0.84
CA GLY A 303 5.80 3.47 -2.08
C GLY A 303 4.53 2.70 -2.45
N GLU A 304 3.39 3.12 -1.91
CA GLU A 304 2.10 2.48 -2.08
C GLU A 304 1.43 2.80 -3.43
N ALA A 305 0.52 1.94 -3.86
CA ALA A 305 -0.50 2.31 -4.85
C ALA A 305 -1.70 2.97 -4.15
N SER A 306 -2.36 3.92 -4.81
CA SER A 306 -3.38 4.77 -4.17
C SER A 306 -4.80 4.36 -4.54
N GLY A 307 -5.49 3.66 -3.62
CA GLY A 307 -6.91 3.37 -3.79
C GLY A 307 -7.79 4.64 -3.84
N THR A 308 -7.42 5.70 -3.13
CA THR A 308 -8.07 7.03 -3.25
C THR A 308 -7.96 7.55 -4.68
N GLN A 309 -6.80 7.40 -5.33
CA GLN A 309 -6.61 7.84 -6.72
C GLN A 309 -7.49 7.05 -7.70
N LEU A 310 -7.56 5.72 -7.52
CA LEU A 310 -8.40 4.89 -8.37
C LEU A 310 -9.89 5.20 -8.18
N ARG A 311 -10.32 5.57 -6.98
CA ARG A 311 -11.69 6.05 -6.73
C ARG A 311 -11.99 7.37 -7.43
N ILE A 312 -11.05 8.32 -7.40
CA ILE A 312 -11.14 9.59 -8.14
C ILE A 312 -11.29 9.31 -9.64
N TRP A 313 -10.44 8.44 -10.18
CA TRP A 313 -10.49 8.03 -11.59
C TRP A 313 -11.79 7.32 -11.94
N SER A 314 -12.31 6.49 -11.04
CA SER A 314 -13.60 5.80 -11.21
C SER A 314 -14.75 6.81 -11.37
N ALA A 315 -14.69 7.93 -10.66
CA ALA A 315 -15.61 9.06 -10.79
C ALA A 315 -15.34 9.96 -12.02
N GLY A 316 -14.30 9.69 -12.82
CA GLY A 316 -13.89 10.54 -13.95
C GLY A 316 -13.46 11.95 -13.53
N LEU A 317 -12.99 12.12 -12.29
CA LEU A 317 -12.65 13.41 -11.70
C LEU A 317 -11.16 13.70 -11.92
N PRO A 318 -10.75 14.91 -12.35
CA PRO A 318 -9.34 15.29 -12.33
C PRO A 318 -8.81 15.36 -10.91
N SER A 319 -7.48 15.25 -10.76
CA SER A 319 -6.84 15.38 -9.46
C SER A 319 -5.46 16.00 -9.49
N LEU A 320 -5.16 16.76 -8.45
CA LEU A 320 -3.79 17.09 -8.07
C LEU A 320 -3.17 15.94 -7.28
N VAL A 321 -1.98 15.51 -7.70
CA VAL A 321 -1.21 14.46 -7.05
C VAL A 321 0.22 14.91 -6.82
N THR A 322 0.82 14.49 -5.72
CA THR A 322 2.25 14.74 -5.47
C THR A 322 3.08 13.87 -6.42
N GLN A 323 4.07 14.47 -7.11
CA GLN A 323 4.91 13.77 -8.09
C GLN A 323 6.03 12.98 -7.41
N THR A 324 5.68 11.91 -6.68
CA THR A 324 6.64 11.06 -5.96
C THR A 324 6.27 9.57 -6.06
N GLU A 325 7.28 8.70 -6.04
CA GLU A 325 7.12 7.24 -5.90
C GLU A 325 6.04 6.65 -6.84
N GLY A 326 5.03 5.94 -6.33
CA GLY A 326 3.98 5.33 -7.15
C GLY A 326 3.13 6.34 -7.94
N TYR A 327 3.05 7.60 -7.50
CA TYR A 327 2.31 8.64 -8.21
C TYR A 327 3.09 9.18 -9.41
N SER A 328 4.43 9.18 -9.40
CA SER A 328 5.22 9.69 -10.52
C SER A 328 5.14 8.79 -11.77
N GLU A 329 4.64 7.56 -11.63
CA GLU A 329 4.37 6.63 -12.73
C GLU A 329 3.05 6.93 -13.46
N LEU A 330 2.17 7.75 -12.88
CA LEU A 330 0.87 8.03 -13.47
C LEU A 330 1.05 8.85 -14.76
N PRO A 331 0.26 8.60 -15.82
CA PRO A 331 0.39 9.39 -17.05
C PRO A 331 -0.03 10.85 -16.82
N GLY A 332 0.74 11.81 -17.34
CA GLY A 332 0.47 13.25 -17.14
C GLY A 332 -0.84 13.73 -17.79
N GLU A 333 -1.35 12.97 -18.76
CA GLU A 333 -2.67 13.16 -19.35
C GLU A 333 -3.83 12.69 -18.47
N CYS A 334 -3.56 12.11 -17.29
CA CYS A 334 -4.54 11.61 -16.32
C CYS A 334 -4.55 12.38 -14.99
N VAL A 335 -3.49 13.12 -14.67
CA VAL A 335 -3.32 13.81 -13.37
C VAL A 335 -2.56 15.13 -13.49
N CYS A 336 -2.75 16.02 -12.51
CA CYS A 336 -1.98 17.25 -12.37
C CYS A 336 -0.87 17.05 -11.33
N PHE A 337 0.38 17.09 -11.76
CA PHE A 337 1.51 16.91 -10.85
C PHE A 337 1.82 18.15 -10.01
N VAL A 338 2.03 17.91 -8.71
CA VAL A 338 2.53 18.88 -7.73
C VAL A 338 3.89 18.38 -7.24
N ARG A 339 4.94 19.19 -7.43
CA ARG A 339 6.30 18.83 -6.99
C ARG A 339 6.43 19.11 -5.47
N PRO A 340 6.96 18.18 -4.66
CA PRO A 340 7.09 18.37 -3.21
C PRO A 340 7.82 19.67 -2.81
N ASP A 341 8.90 19.96 -3.52
CA ASP A 341 9.78 21.11 -3.33
C ASP A 341 9.20 22.43 -3.88
N HIS A 342 8.08 22.37 -4.61
CA HIS A 342 7.36 23.54 -5.14
C HIS A 342 5.85 23.46 -4.86
N GLU A 343 5.47 22.79 -3.76
CA GLU A 343 4.09 22.33 -3.52
C GLU A 343 3.06 23.46 -3.60
N GLU A 344 3.26 24.54 -2.84
CA GLU A 344 2.36 25.70 -2.81
C GLU A 344 2.21 26.35 -4.20
N ALA A 345 3.33 26.60 -4.89
CA ALA A 345 3.33 27.27 -6.19
C ALA A 345 2.61 26.43 -7.26
N ASP A 346 2.81 25.11 -7.24
CA ASP A 346 2.18 24.18 -8.17
C ASP A 346 0.67 24.04 -7.89
N ILE A 347 0.27 23.93 -6.61
CA ILE A 347 -1.16 23.91 -6.22
C ILE A 347 -1.86 25.17 -6.74
N GLN A 348 -1.33 26.34 -6.41
CA GLN A 348 -1.95 27.61 -6.79
C GLN A 348 -2.01 27.79 -8.32
N ARG A 349 -0.96 27.38 -9.04
CA ARG A 349 -0.95 27.42 -10.52
C ARG A 349 -2.06 26.55 -11.10
N HIS A 350 -2.21 25.31 -10.63
CA HIS A 350 -3.25 24.40 -11.11
C HIS A 350 -4.64 24.91 -10.81
N LEU A 351 -4.89 25.46 -9.62
CA LEU A 351 -6.17 26.04 -9.25
C LEU A 351 -6.53 27.27 -10.12
N ARG A 352 -5.56 28.15 -10.41
CA ARG A 352 -5.77 29.27 -11.34
C ARG A 352 -6.04 28.82 -12.77
N ASN A 353 -5.30 27.82 -13.25
CA ASN A 353 -5.52 27.24 -14.57
C ASN A 353 -6.91 26.60 -14.66
N PHE A 354 -7.37 25.92 -13.60
CA PHE A 354 -8.71 25.35 -13.56
C PHE A 354 -9.80 26.43 -13.62
N LEU A 355 -9.61 27.56 -12.93
CA LEU A 355 -10.54 28.70 -13.01
C LEU A 355 -10.58 29.32 -14.42
N ALA A 356 -9.43 29.37 -15.10
CA ALA A 356 -9.32 29.96 -16.44
C ALA A 356 -9.91 29.05 -17.52
N ASP A 357 -9.61 27.76 -17.49
CA ASP A 357 -10.13 26.75 -18.41
C ASP A 357 -10.21 25.36 -17.73
N PRO A 358 -11.40 24.89 -17.33
CA PRO A 358 -11.56 23.58 -16.72
C PRO A 358 -11.56 22.42 -17.74
N LEU A 359 -11.64 22.69 -19.06
CA LEU A 359 -11.79 21.63 -20.07
C LEU A 359 -10.58 20.67 -20.13
N PRO A 360 -9.31 21.13 -20.09
CA PRO A 360 -8.16 20.23 -20.04
C PRO A 360 -8.18 19.30 -18.83
N PHE A 361 -8.58 19.81 -17.66
CA PHE A 361 -8.68 19.01 -16.44
C PHE A 361 -9.79 17.97 -16.55
N ARG A 362 -10.96 18.34 -17.08
CA ARG A 362 -12.04 17.37 -17.33
C ARG A 362 -11.59 16.22 -18.24
N ARG A 363 -10.86 16.54 -19.32
CA ARG A 363 -10.24 15.52 -20.19
C ARG A 363 -9.25 14.63 -19.45
N GLN A 364 -8.48 15.17 -18.50
CA GLN A 364 -7.61 14.34 -17.65
C GLN A 364 -8.41 13.33 -16.82
N GLY A 365 -9.55 13.75 -16.24
CA GLY A 365 -10.47 12.86 -15.53
C GLY A 365 -11.07 11.76 -16.43
N GLU A 366 -11.44 12.10 -17.67
CA GLU A 366 -11.95 11.15 -18.67
C GLU A 366 -10.87 10.12 -19.07
N ASN A 367 -9.66 10.59 -19.39
CA ASN A 367 -8.51 9.73 -19.72
C ASN A 367 -8.17 8.79 -18.56
N ALA A 368 -8.20 9.31 -17.34
CA ALA A 368 -7.99 8.56 -16.11
C ALA A 368 -9.01 7.42 -15.93
N LYS A 369 -10.29 7.66 -16.22
CA LYS A 369 -11.34 6.62 -16.15
C LYS A 369 -11.11 5.53 -17.20
N ILE A 370 -10.74 5.89 -18.43
CA ILE A 370 -10.39 4.94 -19.50
C ILE A 370 -9.18 4.09 -19.10
N LEU A 371 -8.16 4.71 -18.51
CA LEU A 371 -6.97 4.01 -18.02
C LEU A 371 -7.31 3.05 -16.88
N LEU A 372 -8.16 3.46 -15.94
CA LEU A 372 -8.66 2.63 -14.85
C LEU A 372 -9.33 1.35 -15.39
N GLU A 373 -10.27 1.50 -16.32
CA GLU A 373 -10.99 0.37 -16.94
C GLU A 373 -10.04 -0.61 -17.63
N ARG A 374 -9.00 -0.09 -18.28
CA ARG A 374 -8.01 -0.88 -19.02
C ARG A 374 -7.04 -1.64 -18.11
N GLU A 375 -6.49 -0.98 -17.08
CA GLU A 375 -5.34 -1.50 -16.33
C GLU A 375 -5.64 -1.99 -14.92
N HIS A 376 -6.71 -1.49 -14.29
CA HIS A 376 -7.02 -1.74 -12.88
C HIS A 376 -8.23 -2.68 -12.68
N SER A 377 -8.64 -3.36 -13.74
CA SER A 377 -9.78 -4.30 -13.72
C SER A 377 -9.59 -5.41 -12.66
N PRO A 378 -10.55 -5.60 -11.74
CA PRO A 378 -10.56 -6.75 -10.82
C PRO A 378 -10.47 -8.10 -11.55
N VAL A 379 -11.12 -8.24 -12.71
CA VAL A 379 -11.06 -9.47 -13.52
C VAL A 379 -9.65 -9.72 -14.05
N ALA A 380 -8.98 -8.67 -14.53
CA ALA A 380 -7.60 -8.77 -15.01
C ALA A 380 -6.64 -9.12 -13.85
N TYR A 381 -6.85 -8.55 -12.66
CA TYR A 381 -6.09 -8.87 -11.46
C TYR A 381 -6.19 -10.37 -11.11
N VAL A 382 -7.42 -10.91 -11.01
CA VAL A 382 -7.65 -12.32 -10.68
C VAL A 382 -7.10 -13.26 -11.75
N ARG A 383 -7.15 -12.87 -13.03
CA ARG A 383 -6.50 -13.62 -14.12
C ARG A 383 -4.98 -13.66 -13.92
N GLY A 384 -4.36 -12.52 -13.62
CA GLY A 384 -2.93 -12.44 -13.32
C GLY A 384 -2.54 -13.28 -12.11
N LEU A 385 -3.36 -13.29 -11.06
CA LEU A 385 -3.18 -14.16 -9.90
C LEU A 385 -3.24 -15.64 -10.29
N ARG A 386 -4.16 -16.03 -11.18
CA ARG A 386 -4.24 -17.41 -11.70
C ARG A 386 -2.99 -17.80 -12.48
N ASP A 387 -2.47 -16.89 -13.30
CA ASP A 387 -1.25 -17.15 -14.06
C ASP A 387 -0.03 -17.29 -13.15
N ILE A 388 0.07 -16.50 -12.08
CA ILE A 388 1.08 -16.66 -11.03
C ILE A 388 0.89 -18.01 -10.32
N ALA A 389 -0.34 -18.39 -9.98
CA ALA A 389 -0.63 -19.63 -9.27
C ALA A 389 -0.23 -20.88 -10.09
N LYS A 390 -0.31 -20.85 -11.43
CA LYS A 390 0.20 -21.93 -12.29
C LYS A 390 1.71 -22.18 -12.11
N LEU A 391 2.47 -21.16 -11.68
CA LEU A 391 3.91 -21.25 -11.45
C LEU A 391 4.26 -21.75 -10.03
N MET A 392 3.27 -22.00 -9.17
CA MET A 392 3.49 -22.35 -7.76
C MET A 392 4.41 -23.56 -7.56
N GLY A 393 4.31 -24.58 -8.41
CA GLY A 393 5.12 -25.79 -8.32
C GLY A 393 6.61 -25.48 -8.51
N GLN A 394 6.92 -24.65 -9.51
CA GLN A 394 8.28 -24.17 -9.78
C GLN A 394 8.80 -23.30 -8.64
N MET A 395 7.96 -22.41 -8.09
CA MET A 395 8.31 -21.55 -6.95
C MET A 395 8.61 -22.37 -5.69
N ARG A 396 7.81 -23.39 -5.40
CA ARG A 396 8.03 -24.31 -4.26
C ARG A 396 9.33 -25.10 -4.45
N GLN A 397 9.55 -25.69 -5.63
CA GLN A 397 10.78 -26.41 -5.93
C GLN A 397 12.02 -25.52 -5.77
N ARG A 398 11.99 -24.32 -6.35
CA ARG A 398 13.06 -23.33 -6.21
C ARG A 398 13.32 -23.02 -4.73
N ARG A 399 12.26 -22.79 -3.96
CA ARG A 399 12.39 -22.47 -2.54
C ARG A 399 13.01 -23.62 -1.75
N THR A 400 12.55 -24.85 -1.97
CA THR A 400 13.12 -26.06 -1.34
C THR A 400 14.59 -26.21 -1.67
N LYS A 401 15.01 -25.96 -2.92
CA LYS A 401 16.43 -25.95 -3.31
C LYS A 401 17.23 -24.92 -2.51
N CYS A 402 16.73 -23.69 -2.40
CA CYS A 402 17.38 -22.63 -1.60
C CYS A 402 17.47 -22.98 -0.10
N ASP A 403 16.41 -23.55 0.48
CA ASP A 403 16.39 -23.91 1.90
C ASP A 403 17.33 -25.07 2.21
N LEU A 404 17.45 -26.05 1.30
CA LEU A 404 18.42 -27.13 1.39
C LEU A 404 19.86 -26.58 1.30
N ALA A 405 20.15 -25.73 0.32
CA ALA A 405 21.46 -25.10 0.16
C ALA A 405 21.87 -24.28 1.40
N LYS A 406 20.95 -23.49 1.97
CA LYS A 406 21.18 -22.75 3.22
C LYS A 406 21.45 -23.68 4.40
N SER A 407 20.69 -24.77 4.52
CA SER A 407 20.84 -25.75 5.59
C SER A 407 22.21 -26.44 5.52
N VAL A 408 22.61 -26.90 4.33
CA VAL A 408 23.93 -27.50 4.09
C VAL A 408 25.05 -26.49 4.40
N GLY A 409 24.93 -25.26 3.90
CA GLY A 409 25.91 -24.20 4.16
C GLY A 409 26.12 -23.91 5.65
N ARG A 410 25.04 -23.90 6.45
CA ARG A 410 25.13 -23.72 7.91
C ARG A 410 25.81 -24.87 8.64
N VAL A 411 25.62 -26.11 8.18
CA VAL A 411 26.27 -27.29 8.77
C VAL A 411 27.77 -27.30 8.47
N VAL A 412 28.16 -26.82 7.29
CA VAL A 412 29.56 -26.82 6.84
C VAL A 412 30.34 -25.61 7.36
N ALA A 413 29.70 -24.45 7.56
CA ALA A 413 30.37 -23.21 7.98
C ALA A 413 31.23 -23.30 9.28
N PRO A 414 30.84 -24.04 10.34
CA PRO A 414 31.65 -24.19 11.55
C PRO A 414 32.85 -25.14 11.39
N VAL A 415 32.91 -25.91 10.30
CA VAL A 415 33.90 -26.98 10.09
C VAL A 415 35.21 -26.44 9.51
N GLU A 416 35.25 -25.22 8.97
CA GLU A 416 36.43 -24.74 8.23
C GLU A 416 36.89 -23.34 8.64
N GLY A 417 38.13 -23.26 9.13
CA GLY A 417 38.98 -22.07 8.97
C GLY A 417 39.42 -21.86 7.51
N ALA A 418 38.52 -21.93 6.53
CA ALA A 418 38.82 -21.79 5.11
C ALA A 418 37.90 -20.75 4.45
N SER A 419 38.36 -19.50 4.42
CA SER A 419 37.60 -18.34 3.96
C SER A 419 37.36 -18.24 2.44
N ASP A 420 37.73 -19.24 1.63
CA ASP A 420 37.63 -19.12 0.16
C ASP A 420 36.84 -20.22 -0.56
N ARG A 421 36.47 -21.33 0.10
CA ARG A 421 35.87 -22.49 -0.61
C ARG A 421 34.38 -22.69 -0.37
N SER A 422 33.83 -22.20 0.74
CA SER A 422 32.41 -22.39 1.10
C SER A 422 31.47 -21.64 0.15
N ALA A 423 31.84 -20.43 -0.26
CA ALA A 423 31.12 -19.67 -1.29
C ALA A 423 31.20 -20.37 -2.66
N ILE A 424 32.37 -20.95 -3.00
CA ILE A 424 32.58 -21.73 -4.23
C ILE A 424 31.73 -23.00 -4.24
N TYR A 425 31.58 -23.70 -3.11
CA TYR A 425 30.73 -24.91 -3.04
C TYR A 425 29.24 -24.56 -3.12
N ALA A 426 28.79 -23.52 -2.43
CA ALA A 426 27.40 -23.07 -2.55
C ALA A 426 27.07 -22.62 -3.98
N GLN A 427 27.98 -21.88 -4.61
CA GLN A 427 27.86 -21.43 -5.99
C GLN A 427 27.93 -22.61 -6.99
N LYS A 428 28.86 -23.55 -6.83
CA LYS A 428 28.93 -24.77 -7.66
C LYS A 428 27.71 -25.68 -7.51
N ILE A 429 27.13 -25.76 -6.31
CA ILE A 429 25.87 -26.48 -6.11
C ILE A 429 24.74 -25.78 -6.88
N CYS A 430 24.63 -24.45 -6.80
CA CYS A 430 23.66 -23.71 -7.62
C CYS A 430 23.89 -23.90 -9.13
N GLU A 431 25.14 -23.78 -9.61
CA GLU A 431 25.51 -23.90 -11.03
C GLU A 431 25.29 -25.32 -11.59
N LEU A 432 25.62 -26.38 -10.82
CA LEU A 432 25.38 -27.77 -11.21
C LEU A 432 23.89 -28.09 -11.40
N PHE A 433 22.99 -27.36 -10.72
CA PHE A 433 21.55 -27.56 -10.83
C PHE A 433 20.86 -26.62 -11.80
N GLU A 434 21.53 -25.56 -12.27
CA GLU A 434 21.05 -24.66 -13.33
C GLU A 434 21.45 -25.16 -14.74
N GLY A 435 22.57 -25.88 -14.87
CA GLY A 435 23.03 -26.46 -16.15
C GLY A 435 22.37 -27.78 -16.56
N ALA A 436 21.43 -28.31 -15.79
CA ALA A 436 20.76 -29.61 -16.03
C ALA A 436 19.27 -29.47 -16.45
N ALA A 437 18.85 -28.28 -16.86
CA ALA A 437 17.49 -27.96 -17.33
C ALA A 437 17.37 -28.03 -18.87
#